data_AF-A0A820I3P5-F1
#
_entry.id   AF-A0A820I3P5-F1
#
_cell.length_a   1.000
_cell.length_b   1.000
_cell.length_c   1.000
_cell.angle_alpha   90.00
_cell.angle_beta   90.00
_cell.angle_gamma   90.00
#
_symmetry.space_group_name_H-M   'P 1'
#
loop_
_entity.id
_entity.type
_entity.pdbx_description
1 polymer ?
#
loop_
_entity_poly.entity_id
_entity_poly.type
_entity_poly.pdbx_seq_one_letter_code
_entity_poly.pdbx_strand_id
1 'polypeptide(L)'
;MAPATQIFLTQDEALAHISERQKNETNINLGEILYLFSFESQPDGNRQYQVADIDIFFHEYYQLPANQRHIYEIIIDKKPSKLYFDLEYDIAANPTIDGSKLTNNFIK
;
A
#
# COMPACT_ATOMS: atom_id res chain seq x y z
N MET A 1 16.55 5.77 -17.55
CA MET A 1 15.09 5.66 -17.67
C MET A 1 14.60 5.34 -16.28
N ALA A 2 13.72 6.17 -15.69
CA ALA A 2 13.08 5.79 -14.43
C ALA A 2 12.36 4.45 -14.65
N PRO A 3 12.44 3.48 -13.73
CA PRO A 3 11.72 2.22 -13.91
C PRO A 3 10.23 2.54 -14.04
N ALA A 4 9.63 2.09 -15.13
CA ALA A 4 8.22 2.33 -15.38
C ALA A 4 7.40 1.58 -14.33
N THR A 5 6.54 2.30 -13.63
CA THR A 5 5.36 1.73 -12.96
C THR A 5 4.72 0.67 -13.86
N GLN A 6 4.40 -0.50 -13.30
CA GLN A 6 3.68 -1.54 -14.02
C GLN A 6 2.32 -1.83 -13.38
N ILE A 7 1.28 -1.85 -14.20
CA ILE A 7 -0.10 -2.11 -13.78
C ILE A 7 -0.53 -3.50 -14.24
N PHE A 8 -1.23 -4.22 -13.36
CA PHE A 8 -1.74 -5.56 -13.56
C PHE A 8 -3.25 -5.61 -13.26
N LEU A 9 -3.95 -6.56 -13.88
CA LEU A 9 -5.37 -6.76 -13.65
C LEU A 9 -5.64 -7.64 -12.43
N THR A 10 -4.68 -8.49 -12.06
CA THR A 10 -4.79 -9.37 -10.90
C THR A 10 -3.62 -9.18 -9.93
N GLN A 11 -3.88 -9.47 -8.65
CA GLN A 11 -2.85 -9.42 -7.62
C GLN A 11 -1.75 -10.46 -7.87
N ASP A 12 -2.14 -11.64 -8.34
CA ASP A 12 -1.20 -12.75 -8.58
C ASP A 12 -0.20 -12.42 -9.68
N GLU A 13 -0.63 -11.74 -10.75
CA GLU A 13 0.28 -11.27 -11.81
C GLU A 13 1.29 -10.24 -11.26
N ALA A 14 0.83 -9.31 -10.43
CA ALA A 14 1.70 -8.31 -9.81
C ALA A 14 2.72 -8.94 -8.84
N LEU A 15 2.29 -9.92 -8.04
CA LEU A 15 3.15 -10.68 -7.14
C LEU A 15 4.17 -11.54 -7.90
N ALA A 16 3.76 -12.16 -9.01
CA ALA A 16 4.65 -12.92 -9.88
C ALA A 16 5.74 -12.01 -10.46
N HIS A 17 5.36 -10.80 -10.90
CA HIS A 17 6.31 -9.81 -11.41
C HIS A 17 7.35 -9.39 -10.36
N ILE A 18 6.91 -9.05 -9.13
CA ILE A 18 7.82 -8.72 -8.02
C ILE A 18 8.78 -9.89 -7.74
N SER A 19 8.25 -11.11 -7.70
CA SER A 19 9.05 -12.32 -7.45
C SER A 19 10.08 -12.58 -8.54
N GLU A 20 9.76 -12.29 -9.81
CA GLU A 20 10.68 -12.43 -10.93
C GLU A 20 11.81 -11.38 -10.88
N ARG A 21 11.47 -10.12 -10.60
CA ARG A 21 12.45 -9.04 -10.43
C ARG A 21 13.46 -9.35 -9.33
N GLN A 22 12.98 -9.81 -8.17
CA GLN A 22 13.82 -10.13 -7.02
C GLN A 22 14.76 -11.33 -7.26
N LYS A 23 14.38 -12.30 -8.10
CA LYS A 23 15.26 -13.45 -8.45
C LYS A 23 16.43 -13.06 -9.35
N ASN A 24 16.24 -12.03 -10.17
CA ASN A 24 17.23 -11.59 -11.17
C ASN A 24 18.28 -10.64 -10.58
N GLU A 25 18.06 -10.10 -9.39
CA GLU A 25 18.98 -9.21 -8.68
C GLU A 25 19.93 -10.01 -7.77
N THR A 26 21.06 -10.44 -8.34
CA THR A 26 22.13 -11.16 -7.62
C THR A 26 23.03 -10.27 -6.76
N ASN A 27 22.79 -8.96 -6.75
CA ASN A 27 23.44 -8.00 -5.85
C ASN A 27 22.34 -7.17 -5.19
N ILE A 28 22.13 -7.35 -3.88
CA ILE A 28 21.27 -6.50 -3.06
C ILE A 28 21.93 -5.12 -2.97
N ASN A 29 21.87 -4.35 -4.05
CA ASN A 29 21.82 -2.91 -3.91
C ASN A 29 20.45 -2.60 -3.31
N LEU A 30 20.40 -1.74 -2.29
CA LEU A 30 19.18 -1.17 -1.72
C LEU A 30 18.30 -0.39 -2.75
N GLY A 31 18.55 -0.54 -4.05
CA GLY A 31 18.21 0.41 -5.10
C GLY A 31 16.82 0.28 -5.71
N GLU A 32 16.08 -0.81 -5.51
CA GLU A 32 14.71 -0.93 -6.07
C GLU A 32 13.80 -1.74 -5.13
N ILE A 33 13.47 -1.19 -3.96
CA ILE A 33 12.41 -1.79 -3.13
C ILE A 33 11.08 -1.57 -3.83
N LEU A 34 10.56 -2.61 -4.46
CA LEU A 34 9.24 -2.58 -5.06
C LEU A 34 8.15 -2.73 -4.00
N TYR A 35 7.11 -1.91 -4.18
CA TYR A 35 5.86 -1.94 -3.43
C TYR A 35 4.71 -2.33 -4.36
N LEU A 36 3.65 -2.86 -3.75
CA LEU A 36 2.45 -3.25 -4.45
C LEU A 36 1.28 -2.45 -3.88
N PHE A 37 0.56 -1.76 -4.76
CA PHE A 37 -0.61 -0.96 -4.42
C PHE A 37 -1.84 -1.48 -5.16
N SER A 38 -3.01 -1.40 -4.53
CA SER A 38 -4.29 -1.68 -5.16
C SER A 38 -5.07 -0.39 -5.35
N PHE A 39 -5.58 -0.19 -6.57
CA PHE A 39 -6.43 0.94 -6.95
C PHE A 39 -7.84 0.45 -7.08
N GLU A 40 -8.74 1.00 -6.27
CA GLU A 40 -10.15 0.64 -6.30
C GLU A 40 -10.92 1.61 -7.21
N SER A 41 -11.50 1.07 -8.28
CA SER A 41 -12.40 1.80 -9.17
C SER A 41 -13.78 1.87 -8.52
N GLN A 42 -14.28 3.08 -8.32
CA GLN A 42 -15.69 3.30 -8.01
C GLN A 42 -16.51 3.43 -9.31
N PRO A 43 -17.76 2.94 -9.35
CA PRO A 43 -18.53 2.35 -8.24
C PRO A 43 -18.40 0.82 -8.11
N ASP A 44 -17.78 0.16 -9.08
CA ASP A 44 -17.86 -1.30 -9.23
C ASP A 44 -16.99 -2.10 -8.23
N GLY A 45 -16.11 -1.42 -7.48
CA GLY A 45 -15.17 -2.04 -6.54
C GLY A 45 -14.06 -2.85 -7.23
N ASN A 46 -13.97 -2.77 -8.56
CA ASN A 46 -12.94 -3.45 -9.34
C ASN A 46 -11.56 -2.89 -8.98
N ARG A 47 -10.55 -3.77 -8.94
CA ARG A 47 -9.20 -3.41 -8.52
C ARG A 47 -8.19 -3.61 -9.64
N GLN A 48 -7.28 -2.65 -9.77
CA GLN A 48 -6.03 -2.79 -10.50
C GLN A 48 -4.86 -2.77 -9.53
N TYR A 49 -3.75 -3.35 -9.93
CA TYR A 49 -2.60 -3.56 -9.06
C TYR A 49 -1.37 -2.91 -9.67
N GLN A 50 -0.76 -2.00 -8.93
CA GLN A 50 0.40 -1.22 -9.37
C GLN A 50 1.64 -1.70 -8.63
N VAL A 51 2.67 -2.07 -9.37
CA VAL A 51 4.02 -2.27 -8.85
C VAL A 51 4.85 -1.03 -9.17
N ALA A 52 5.42 -0.43 -8.13
CA ALA A 52 6.23 0.78 -8.26
C ALA A 52 7.28 0.88 -7.15
N ASP A 53 8.30 1.68 -7.41
CA ASP A 53 9.12 2.29 -6.35
C ASP A 53 8.28 3.33 -5.58
N ILE A 54 8.62 3.56 -4.31
CA ILE A 54 7.85 4.42 -3.42
C ILE A 54 7.86 5.90 -3.85
N ASP A 55 8.97 6.41 -4.38
CA ASP A 55 9.07 7.81 -4.82
C ASP A 55 8.25 8.04 -6.09
N ILE A 56 8.28 7.07 -7.01
CA ILE A 56 7.46 7.08 -8.23
C ILE A 56 5.98 7.03 -7.86
N PHE A 57 5.60 6.12 -6.96
CA PHE A 57 4.23 6.00 -6.47
C PHE A 57 3.73 7.34 -5.91
N PHE A 58 4.47 7.95 -4.98
CA PHE A 58 4.04 9.22 -4.38
C PHE A 58 3.97 10.35 -5.41
N HIS A 59 4.92 10.41 -6.35
CA HIS A 59 4.89 11.40 -7.43
C HIS A 59 3.58 11.31 -8.23
N GLU A 60 3.20 10.11 -8.66
CA GLU A 60 1.96 9.86 -9.42
C GLU A 60 0.71 10.09 -8.54
N TYR A 61 0.71 9.59 -7.31
CA TYR A 61 -0.38 9.72 -6.34
C TYR A 61 -0.78 11.18 -6.12
N TYR A 62 0.19 12.09 -5.95
CA TYR A 62 -0.10 13.50 -5.70
C TYR A 62 -0.72 14.22 -6.91
N GLN A 63 -0.57 13.69 -8.12
CA GLN A 63 -1.24 14.23 -9.31
C GLN A 63 -2.70 13.78 -9.43
N LEU A 64 -3.12 12.75 -8.70
CA LEU A 64 -4.49 12.25 -8.76
C LEU A 64 -5.48 13.22 -8.09
N PRO A 65 -6.67 13.43 -8.67
CA PRO A 65 -7.81 14.04 -8.00
C PRO A 65 -8.13 13.36 -6.66
N ALA A 66 -8.57 14.13 -5.66
CA ALA A 66 -8.82 13.60 -4.31
C ALA A 66 -9.82 12.41 -4.29
N ASN A 67 -10.82 12.44 -5.15
CA ASN A 67 -11.82 11.38 -5.30
C ASN A 67 -11.33 10.13 -6.07
N GLN A 68 -10.07 10.10 -6.49
CA GLN A 68 -9.45 8.96 -7.17
C GLN A 68 -8.33 8.33 -6.34
N ARG A 69 -8.17 8.75 -5.08
CA ARG A 69 -7.11 8.29 -4.16
C ARG A 69 -7.53 7.09 -3.31
N HIS A 70 -8.46 6.27 -3.81
CA HIS A 70 -8.87 5.00 -3.21
C HIS A 70 -7.81 3.94 -3.47
N ILE A 71 -6.71 4.04 -2.72
CA ILE A 71 -5.50 3.27 -2.95
C ILE A 71 -5.06 2.63 -1.65
N TYR A 72 -4.67 1.36 -1.72
CA TYR A 72 -4.27 0.55 -0.57
C TYR A 72 -2.90 -0.05 -0.80
N GLU A 73 -2.03 -0.02 0.21
CA GLU A 73 -0.79 -0.82 0.20
C GLU A 73 -1.13 -2.30 0.40
N ILE A 74 -0.54 -3.17 -0.42
CA ILE A 74 -0.61 -4.61 -0.22
C ILE A 74 0.63 -5.05 0.56
N ILE A 75 0.41 -5.56 1.77
CA ILE A 75 1.47 -6.15 2.59
C ILE A 75 1.77 -7.55 2.04
N ILE A 76 2.94 -7.67 1.42
CA ILE A 76 3.36 -8.88 0.72
C ILE A 76 3.78 -9.94 1.75
N ASP A 77 3.26 -11.16 1.61
CA ASP A 77 3.64 -12.30 2.44
C ASP A 77 5.16 -12.53 2.40
N LYS A 78 5.75 -12.87 3.56
CA LYS A 78 7.20 -13.11 3.74
C LYS A 78 8.12 -11.91 3.47
N LYS A 79 7.60 -10.72 3.17
CA LYS A 79 8.37 -9.46 3.20
C LYS A 79 8.37 -8.92 4.64
N PRO A 80 9.53 -8.55 5.22
CA PRO A 80 9.55 -7.88 6.52
C PRO A 80 8.67 -6.62 6.52
N SER A 81 7.85 -6.46 7.55
CA SER A 81 6.94 -5.33 7.72
C SER A 81 7.10 -4.69 9.10
N LYS A 82 6.63 -3.45 9.23
CA LYS A 82 6.53 -2.80 10.54
C LYS A 82 5.33 -3.38 11.29
N LEU A 83 5.41 -3.41 12.62
CA LEU A 83 4.23 -3.64 13.46
C LEU A 83 3.24 -2.48 13.22
N TYR A 84 2.01 -2.81 12.84
CA TYR A 84 0.93 -1.85 12.64
C TYR A 84 -0.34 -2.35 13.31
N PHE A 85 -1.22 -1.41 13.67
CA PHE A 85 -2.53 -1.68 14.25
C PHE A 85 -3.55 -0.78 13.57
N ASP A 86 -4.71 -1.35 13.28
CA ASP A 86 -5.89 -0.60 12.89
C ASP A 86 -6.79 -0.47 14.13
N LEU A 87 -7.05 0.76 14.55
CA LEU A 87 -7.78 1.06 15.79
C LEU A 87 -9.02 1.87 15.44
N GLU A 88 -10.19 1.28 15.67
CA GLU A 88 -11.48 1.89 15.36
C GLU A 88 -12.48 1.70 16.51
N TYR A 89 -13.41 2.65 16.64
CA TYR A 89 -14.55 2.56 17.54
C TYR A 89 -15.71 3.42 17.03
N ASP A 90 -16.94 3.03 17.37
CA ASP A 90 -18.14 3.79 17.03
C ASP A 90 -18.25 5.03 17.93
N ILE A 91 -18.19 6.22 17.32
CA ILE A 91 -18.25 7.51 18.03
C ILE A 91 -19.63 7.75 18.66
N ALA A 92 -20.71 7.40 17.96
CA ALA A 92 -22.07 7.63 18.45
C ALA A 92 -22.41 6.73 19.64
N ALA A 93 -21.91 5.50 19.62
CA ALA A 93 -22.04 4.56 20.74
C ALA A 93 -21.14 4.91 21.93
N ASN A 94 -20.07 5.69 21.73
CA ASN A 94 -19.06 6.01 22.73
C ASN A 94 -18.82 7.52 22.88
N PRO A 95 -19.85 8.34 23.16
CA PRO A 95 -19.76 9.80 23.08
C PRO A 95 -18.83 10.45 24.11
N THR A 96 -18.43 9.71 25.14
CA THR A 96 -17.55 10.18 26.23
C THR A 96 -16.10 9.70 26.09
N ILE A 97 -15.80 8.88 25.07
CA ILE A 97 -14.48 8.32 24.86
C ILE A 97 -13.57 9.34 24.17
N ASP A 98 -12.38 9.50 24.72
CA ASP A 98 -11.28 10.23 24.10
C ASP A 98 -10.38 9.24 23.36
N GLY A 99 -10.51 9.19 22.03
CA GLY A 99 -9.71 8.30 21.18
C GLY A 99 -8.21 8.54 21.33
N SER A 100 -7.75 9.79 21.47
CA SER A 100 -6.33 10.08 21.65
C SER A 100 -5.80 9.51 22.97
N LYS A 101 -6.59 9.57 24.05
CA LYS A 101 -6.24 8.94 25.32
C LYS A 101 -6.16 7.41 25.21
N LEU A 102 -7.07 6.77 24.46
CA LEU A 102 -7.02 5.33 24.21
C LEU A 102 -5.76 4.92 23.44
N THR A 103 -5.47 5.60 22.33
CA THR A 103 -4.26 5.33 21.53
C THR A 103 -2.99 5.53 22.36
N ASN A 104 -2.93 6.60 23.17
CA ASN A 104 -1.79 6.84 24.06
C ASN A 104 -1.63 5.78 25.15
N ASN A 105 -2.71 5.14 25.60
CA ASN A 105 -2.64 4.04 26.56
C ASN A 105 -2.26 2.72 25.89
N PHE A 106 -2.67 2.52 24.63
CA PHE A 106 -2.34 1.32 23.85
C PHE A 106 -0.85 1.23 23.50
N ILE A 107 -0.22 2.37 23.21
CA ILE A 107 1.20 2.44 22.81
C ILE A 107 2.17 2.30 24.02
N LYS A 108 1.68 2.49 25.24
CA LYS A 108 2.49 2.41 26.47
C LYS A 108 2.77 0.98 26.90
#